data_AF-A0A7S4BYB8-F1
#
_entry.id   AF-A0A7S4BYB8-F1
#
_cell.length_a   1.000
_cell.length_b   1.000
_cell.length_c   1.000
_cell.angle_alpha   90.00
_cell.angle_beta   90.00
_cell.angle_gamma   90.00
#
_symmetry.space_group_name_H-M   'P 1'
#
loop_
_entity.id
_entity.type
_entity.pdbx_description
1 polymer ?
#
loop_
_entity_poly.entity_id
_entity_poly.type
_entity_poly.pdbx_seq_one_letter_code
_entity_poly.pdbx_strand_id
1 'polypeptide(L)'
;VNAVRDETRSMEERAAQVNEMYELLENYEVKIPSQDAVKKDNLKETREAFAAKVLEAEGQLEQRMPSMAGTLEKSISNLNEDLMSILTSLHTGDYVNPECDPKTVLDKLHGVSETLSALGEKAEMYKQMQETFHMQAYEFTQLRDTITQYEAKRELWEKLDAFNEAQFAWKTADFKMLDVEEVVKQVHVYHKEVHKMSKRRGGDAVVALFKETVEDFKAAVPVITDLGNTSMQDRHWRKVFDRLEQPFFPGSSFTLETLLSYGALRHAEYINEVSGMASGEYGLEQLLDKIRRSWSDMSFVTINNREQADVWILGGVED
;
A
#
# COMPACT_ATOMS: atom_id res chain seq x y z
N VAL A 1 -26.66 -3.68 -34.02
CA VAL A 1 -26.83 -4.28 -35.37
C VAL A 1 -27.60 -5.59 -35.32
N ASN A 2 -27.24 -6.56 -34.47
CA ASN A 2 -27.97 -7.84 -34.35
C ASN A 2 -29.44 -7.70 -33.92
N ALA A 3 -29.76 -6.85 -32.95
CA ALA A 3 -31.15 -6.60 -32.55
C ALA A 3 -32.02 -6.06 -33.70
N VAL A 4 -31.49 -5.13 -34.49
CA VAL A 4 -32.18 -4.60 -35.68
C VAL A 4 -32.32 -5.67 -36.76
N ARG A 5 -31.32 -6.53 -36.96
CA ARG A 5 -31.41 -7.68 -37.88
C ARG A 5 -32.45 -8.71 -37.45
N ASP A 6 -32.49 -9.05 -36.17
CA ASP A 6 -33.46 -10.00 -35.61
C ASP A 6 -34.88 -9.43 -35.65
N GLU A 7 -35.05 -8.14 -35.33
CA GLU A 7 -36.32 -7.43 -35.48
C GLU A 7 -36.74 -7.31 -36.95
N THR A 8 -35.80 -7.05 -37.86
CA THR A 8 -36.06 -7.02 -39.32
C THR A 8 -36.56 -8.38 -39.78
N ARG A 9 -35.89 -9.48 -39.39
CA ARG A 9 -36.32 -10.85 -39.73
C ARG A 9 -37.73 -11.15 -39.19
N SER A 10 -37.99 -10.81 -37.93
CA SER A 10 -39.33 -11.02 -37.33
C SER A 10 -40.41 -10.18 -38.01
N MET A 11 -40.09 -8.95 -38.40
CA MET A 11 -41.00 -8.09 -39.16
C MET A 11 -41.27 -8.66 -40.56
N GLU A 12 -40.25 -9.20 -41.23
CA GLU A 12 -40.37 -9.86 -42.54
C GLU A 12 -41.30 -11.07 -42.46
N GLU A 13 -41.16 -11.91 -41.43
CA GLU A 13 -41.99 -13.10 -41.18
C GLU A 13 -43.46 -12.71 -40.95
N ARG A 14 -43.71 -11.68 -40.13
CA ARG A 14 -45.08 -11.18 -39.88
C ARG A 14 -45.70 -10.55 -41.11
N ALA A 15 -44.91 -9.82 -41.91
CA ALA A 15 -45.37 -9.25 -43.17
C ALA A 15 -45.71 -10.35 -44.20
N ALA A 16 -44.94 -11.44 -44.24
CA ALA A 16 -45.26 -12.60 -45.07
C ALA A 16 -46.59 -13.25 -44.64
N GLN A 17 -46.81 -13.44 -43.35
CA GLN A 17 -48.08 -13.96 -42.82
C GLN A 17 -49.29 -13.08 -43.21
N VAL A 18 -49.14 -11.75 -43.14
CA VAL A 18 -50.19 -10.82 -43.57
C VAL A 18 -50.47 -10.95 -45.06
N ASN A 19 -49.43 -11.10 -45.90
CA ASN A 19 -49.61 -11.32 -47.33
C ASN A 19 -50.32 -12.63 -47.64
N GLU A 20 -49.94 -13.73 -46.99
CA GLU A 20 -50.62 -15.03 -47.12
C GLU A 20 -52.10 -14.95 -46.73
N MET A 21 -52.43 -14.20 -45.67
CA MET A 21 -53.83 -13.98 -45.27
C MET A 21 -54.63 -13.21 -46.34
N TYR A 22 -54.03 -12.18 -46.96
CA TYR A 22 -54.69 -11.46 -48.05
C TYR A 22 -54.80 -12.29 -49.33
N GLU A 23 -53.81 -13.11 -49.66
CA GLU A 23 -53.86 -14.06 -50.79
C GLU A 23 -54.96 -15.12 -50.57
N LEU A 24 -55.13 -15.58 -49.33
CA LEU A 24 -56.21 -16.51 -48.97
C LEU A 24 -57.59 -15.84 -49.13
N LEU A 25 -57.75 -14.59 -48.68
CA LEU A 25 -59.00 -13.83 -48.90
C LEU A 25 -59.32 -13.66 -50.39
N GLU A 26 -58.30 -13.43 -51.23
CA GLU A 26 -58.44 -13.31 -52.67
C GLU A 26 -58.83 -14.65 -53.33
N ASN A 27 -58.22 -15.76 -52.90
CA ASN A 27 -58.52 -17.13 -53.37
C ASN A 27 -59.96 -17.58 -53.03
N TYR A 28 -60.53 -17.09 -51.94
CA TYR A 28 -61.92 -17.34 -51.55
C TYR A 28 -62.91 -16.26 -52.05
N GLU A 29 -62.49 -15.41 -52.99
CA GLU A 29 -63.28 -14.32 -53.60
C GLU A 29 -63.89 -13.32 -52.58
N VAL A 30 -63.25 -13.17 -51.42
CA VAL A 30 -63.70 -12.23 -50.39
C VAL A 30 -63.30 -10.80 -50.79
N LYS A 31 -64.29 -9.91 -50.85
CA LYS A 31 -64.09 -8.52 -51.25
C LYS A 31 -63.29 -7.76 -50.19
N ILE A 32 -62.04 -7.43 -50.47
CA ILE A 32 -61.18 -6.65 -49.57
C ILE A 32 -61.62 -5.17 -49.59
N PRO A 33 -61.88 -4.54 -48.43
CA PRO A 33 -62.18 -3.11 -48.36
C PRO A 33 -61.04 -2.26 -48.92
N SER A 34 -61.38 -1.17 -49.62
CA SER A 34 -60.38 -0.27 -50.23
C SER A 34 -59.38 0.31 -49.20
N GLN A 35 -59.82 0.55 -47.97
CA GLN A 35 -58.94 1.01 -46.89
C GLN A 35 -57.87 -0.01 -46.50
N ASP A 36 -58.17 -1.31 -46.57
CA ASP A 36 -57.24 -2.37 -46.18
C ASP A 36 -56.29 -2.75 -47.32
N ALA A 37 -56.73 -2.63 -48.58
CA ALA A 37 -55.86 -2.69 -49.75
C ALA A 37 -54.78 -1.58 -49.72
N VAL A 38 -55.18 -0.34 -49.40
CA VAL A 38 -54.23 0.78 -49.24
C VAL A 38 -53.25 0.53 -48.10
N LYS A 39 -53.68 -0.07 -46.97
CA LYS A 39 -52.77 -0.44 -45.88
C LYS A 39 -51.77 -1.53 -46.29
N LYS A 40 -52.19 -2.52 -47.08
CA LYS A 40 -51.31 -3.57 -47.63
C LYS A 40 -50.24 -2.97 -48.54
N ASP A 41 -50.62 -2.05 -49.42
CA ASP A 41 -49.68 -1.37 -50.31
C ASP A 41 -48.72 -0.46 -49.53
N ASN A 42 -49.22 0.32 -48.56
CA ASN A 42 -48.38 1.12 -47.66
C ASN A 42 -47.41 0.25 -46.85
N LEU A 43 -47.84 -0.93 -46.38
CA LEU A 43 -46.97 -1.88 -45.67
C LEU A 43 -45.84 -2.38 -46.57
N LYS A 44 -46.13 -2.65 -47.84
CA LYS A 44 -45.13 -3.05 -48.82
C LYS A 44 -44.12 -1.92 -49.09
N GLU A 45 -44.60 -0.72 -49.36
CA GLU A 45 -43.76 0.45 -49.63
C GLU A 45 -42.84 0.79 -48.44
N THR A 46 -43.40 0.82 -47.23
CA THR A 46 -42.63 1.11 -46.00
C THR A 46 -41.58 0.04 -45.71
N ARG A 47 -41.89 -1.23 -45.99
CA ARG A 47 -40.92 -2.34 -45.87
C ARG A 47 -39.79 -2.22 -46.88
N GLU A 48 -40.08 -1.97 -48.15
CA GLU A 48 -39.06 -1.80 -49.18
C GLU A 48 -38.14 -0.60 -48.86
N ALA A 49 -38.73 0.52 -48.39
CA ALA A 49 -37.98 1.69 -47.95
C ALA A 49 -37.11 1.40 -46.71
N PHE A 50 -37.61 0.62 -45.75
CA PHE A 50 -36.84 0.21 -44.57
C PHE A 50 -35.67 -0.72 -44.95
N ALA A 51 -35.93 -1.74 -45.77
CA ALA A 51 -34.89 -2.66 -46.26
C ALA A 51 -33.79 -1.92 -47.04
N ALA A 52 -34.16 -0.96 -47.90
CA ALA A 52 -33.20 -0.13 -48.62
C ALA A 52 -32.32 0.69 -47.65
N LYS A 53 -32.90 1.29 -46.61
CA LYS A 53 -32.14 2.03 -45.58
C LYS A 53 -31.24 1.12 -44.74
N VAL A 54 -31.69 -0.09 -44.40
CA VAL A 54 -30.85 -1.07 -43.69
C VAL A 54 -29.64 -1.45 -44.53
N LEU A 55 -29.84 -1.73 -45.82
CA LEU A 55 -28.78 -2.12 -46.74
C LEU A 55 -27.79 -0.96 -47.00
N GLU A 56 -28.29 0.27 -47.12
CA GLU A 56 -27.45 1.47 -47.20
C GLU A 56 -26.61 1.64 -45.92
N ALA A 57 -27.21 1.47 -44.74
CA ALA A 57 -26.50 1.57 -43.46
C ALA A 57 -25.44 0.45 -43.29
N GLU A 58 -25.75 -0.78 -43.73
CA GLU A 58 -24.79 -1.90 -43.75
C GLU A 58 -23.61 -1.59 -44.68
N GLY A 59 -23.86 -1.08 -45.89
CA GLY A 59 -22.81 -0.70 -46.84
C GLY A 59 -21.92 0.44 -46.32
N GLN A 60 -22.51 1.45 -45.67
CA GLN A 60 -21.75 2.52 -45.03
C GLN A 60 -20.90 2.01 -43.86
N LEU A 61 -21.41 1.06 -43.09
CA LEU A 61 -20.69 0.42 -42.00
C LEU A 61 -19.49 -0.38 -42.54
N GLU A 62 -19.69 -1.20 -43.57
CA GLU A 62 -18.65 -2.02 -44.20
C GLU A 62 -17.55 -1.17 -44.83
N GLN A 63 -17.89 -0.01 -45.39
CA GLN A 63 -16.90 0.93 -45.95
C GLN A 63 -16.09 1.66 -44.87
N ARG A 64 -16.68 1.97 -43.71
CA ARG A 64 -16.02 2.74 -42.64
C ARG A 64 -15.27 1.86 -41.64
N MET A 65 -15.73 0.62 -41.42
CA MET A 65 -15.19 -0.29 -40.42
C MET A 65 -13.68 -0.55 -40.57
N PRO A 66 -13.12 -0.77 -41.79
CA PRO A 66 -11.67 -0.98 -41.95
C PRO A 66 -10.84 0.25 -41.54
N SER A 67 -11.34 1.46 -41.83
CA SER A 67 -10.67 2.72 -41.46
C SER A 67 -10.68 2.94 -39.94
N MET A 68 -11.82 2.66 -39.30
CA MET A 68 -11.94 2.74 -37.83
C MET A 68 -11.08 1.68 -37.13
N ALA A 69 -11.05 0.45 -37.66
CA ALA A 69 -10.20 -0.63 -37.17
C ALA A 69 -8.71 -0.27 -37.29
N GLY A 70 -8.26 0.23 -38.45
CA GLY A 70 -6.87 0.66 -38.63
C GLY A 70 -6.47 1.82 -37.73
N THR A 71 -7.40 2.76 -37.46
CA THR A 71 -7.17 3.86 -36.51
C THR A 71 -7.03 3.35 -35.08
N LEU A 72 -7.86 2.36 -34.70
CA LEU A 72 -7.83 1.73 -33.39
C LEU A 72 -6.53 0.95 -33.19
N GLU A 73 -6.11 0.16 -34.17
CA GLU A 73 -4.83 -0.56 -34.14
C GLU A 73 -3.64 0.39 -33.99
N LYS A 74 -3.62 1.49 -34.75
CA LYS A 74 -2.59 2.53 -34.61
C LYS A 74 -2.60 3.17 -33.21
N SER A 75 -3.79 3.40 -32.65
CA SER A 75 -3.92 3.98 -31.30
C SER A 75 -3.43 3.01 -30.21
N ILE A 76 -3.66 1.70 -30.39
CA ILE A 76 -3.12 0.65 -29.51
C ILE A 76 -1.60 0.60 -29.63
N SER A 77 -1.05 0.69 -30.85
CA SER A 77 0.41 0.75 -31.07
C SER A 77 1.05 1.94 -30.35
N ASN A 78 0.47 3.14 -30.49
CA ASN A 78 0.96 4.33 -29.79
C ASN A 78 0.90 4.16 -28.26
N LEU A 79 -0.17 3.56 -27.74
CA LEU A 79 -0.28 3.27 -26.30
C LEU A 79 0.84 2.34 -25.82
N ASN A 80 1.20 1.33 -26.61
CA ASN A 80 2.31 0.43 -26.28
C ASN A 80 3.68 1.14 -26.34
N GLU A 81 3.88 2.07 -27.28
CA GLU A 81 5.08 2.90 -27.34
C GLU A 81 5.19 3.82 -26.12
N ASP A 82 4.08 4.46 -25.71
CA ASP A 82 4.02 5.28 -24.50
C ASP A 82 4.35 4.44 -23.25
N LEU A 83 3.81 3.22 -23.14
CA LEU A 83 4.12 2.31 -22.04
C LEU A 83 5.59 1.85 -22.05
N MET A 84 6.18 1.58 -23.21
CA MET A 84 7.61 1.26 -23.31
C MET A 84 8.48 2.43 -22.85
N SER A 85 8.10 3.65 -23.23
CA SER A 85 8.78 4.87 -22.80
C SER A 85 8.73 5.03 -21.27
N ILE A 86 7.54 4.87 -20.68
CA ILE A 86 7.37 4.92 -19.21
C ILE A 86 8.22 3.84 -18.54
N LEU A 87 8.16 2.59 -19.02
CA LEU A 87 8.92 1.47 -18.46
C LEU A 87 10.44 1.70 -18.55
N THR A 88 10.92 2.27 -19.66
CA THR A 88 12.32 2.64 -19.83
C THR A 88 12.72 3.75 -18.86
N SER A 89 11.84 4.75 -18.67
CA SER A 89 12.08 5.82 -17.71
C SER A 89 12.19 5.28 -16.29
N LEU A 90 11.33 4.35 -15.86
CA LEU A 90 11.35 3.75 -14.51
C LEU A 90 12.64 2.95 -14.22
N HIS A 91 13.36 2.52 -15.25
CA HIS A 91 14.62 1.79 -15.17
C HIS A 91 15.85 2.65 -15.47
N THR A 92 15.69 3.95 -15.67
CA THR A 92 16.79 4.87 -16.00
C THR A 92 16.69 6.17 -15.20
N GLY A 93 17.78 6.94 -15.16
CA GLY A 93 17.81 8.25 -14.51
C GLY A 93 17.49 8.20 -13.01
N ASP A 94 16.67 9.14 -12.58
CA ASP A 94 16.44 9.45 -11.16
C ASP A 94 15.78 8.30 -10.37
N TYR A 95 15.00 7.43 -11.02
CA TYR A 95 14.28 6.33 -10.34
C TYR A 95 15.18 5.16 -9.91
N VAL A 96 16.42 5.15 -10.38
CA VAL A 96 17.46 4.15 -10.05
C VAL A 96 18.67 4.81 -9.40
N ASN A 97 18.71 6.13 -9.32
CA ASN A 97 19.81 6.85 -8.70
C ASN A 97 19.64 6.90 -7.17
N PRO A 98 20.52 6.25 -6.38
CA PRO A 98 20.45 6.26 -4.93
C PRO A 98 20.70 7.66 -4.31
N GLU A 99 21.31 8.58 -5.05
CA GLU A 99 21.60 9.95 -4.55
C GLU A 99 20.41 10.90 -4.65
N CYS A 100 19.32 10.49 -5.32
CA CYS A 100 18.14 11.32 -5.44
C CYS A 100 17.35 11.39 -4.13
N ASP A 101 16.82 12.58 -3.85
CA ASP A 101 15.91 12.79 -2.73
C ASP A 101 14.61 11.98 -2.92
N PRO A 102 14.24 11.09 -1.98
CA PRO A 102 13.05 10.26 -2.11
C PRO A 102 11.76 11.05 -2.39
N LYS A 103 11.58 12.22 -1.76
CA LYS A 103 10.38 13.05 -1.95
C LYS A 103 10.27 13.56 -3.38
N THR A 104 11.37 14.07 -3.92
CA THR A 104 11.44 14.51 -5.33
C THR A 104 11.13 13.37 -6.32
N VAL A 105 11.60 12.15 -6.02
CA VAL A 105 11.32 10.98 -6.87
C VAL A 105 9.85 10.55 -6.75
N LEU A 106 9.28 10.58 -5.54
CA LEU A 106 7.87 10.28 -5.29
C LEU A 106 6.94 11.25 -6.01
N ASP A 107 7.26 12.55 -6.04
CA ASP A 107 6.51 13.55 -6.81
C ASP A 107 6.51 13.24 -8.32
N LYS A 108 7.66 12.84 -8.86
CA LYS A 108 7.75 12.41 -10.27
C LYS A 108 6.94 11.14 -10.51
N LEU A 109 7.00 10.16 -9.60
CA LEU A 109 6.20 8.94 -9.66
C LEU A 109 4.69 9.24 -9.59
N HIS A 110 4.26 10.26 -8.84
CA HIS A 110 2.87 10.70 -8.84
C HIS A 110 2.43 11.14 -10.25
N GLY A 111 3.25 11.93 -10.95
CA GLY A 111 2.99 12.30 -12.34
C GLY A 111 2.90 11.07 -13.26
N VAL A 112 3.78 10.08 -13.07
CA VAL A 112 3.69 8.79 -13.81
C VAL A 112 2.39 8.06 -13.48
N SER A 113 1.92 8.10 -12.24
CA SER A 113 0.63 7.52 -11.82
C SER A 113 -0.55 8.09 -12.61
N GLU A 114 -0.60 9.41 -12.77
CA GLU A 114 -1.65 10.09 -13.52
C GLU A 114 -1.62 9.69 -14.99
N THR A 115 -0.43 9.62 -15.58
CA THR A 115 -0.28 9.16 -16.97
C THR A 115 -0.70 7.69 -17.14
N LEU A 116 -0.33 6.80 -16.21
CA LEU A 116 -0.74 5.39 -16.24
C LEU A 116 -2.25 5.23 -16.07
N SER A 117 -2.89 6.04 -15.21
CA SER A 117 -4.34 6.07 -15.07
C SER A 117 -5.02 6.46 -16.38
N ALA A 118 -4.55 7.54 -17.02
CA ALA A 118 -5.08 7.99 -18.31
C ALA A 118 -4.88 6.95 -19.43
N LEU A 119 -3.74 6.24 -19.45
CA LEU A 119 -3.50 5.14 -20.38
C LEU A 119 -4.41 3.93 -20.08
N GLY A 120 -4.69 3.65 -18.81
CA GLY A 120 -5.64 2.61 -18.39
C GLY A 120 -7.06 2.90 -18.85
N GLU A 121 -7.54 4.13 -18.70
CA GLU A 121 -8.84 4.57 -19.22
C GLU A 121 -8.92 4.43 -20.74
N LYS A 122 -7.86 4.83 -21.47
CA LYS A 122 -7.77 4.64 -22.92
C LYS A 122 -7.79 3.16 -23.30
N ALA A 123 -7.08 2.30 -22.59
CA ALA A 123 -7.06 0.85 -22.86
C ALA A 123 -8.46 0.22 -22.69
N GLU A 124 -9.20 0.61 -21.65
CA GLU A 124 -10.57 0.14 -21.45
C GLU A 124 -11.52 0.67 -22.53
N MET A 125 -11.37 1.95 -22.93
CA MET A 125 -12.11 2.52 -24.05
C MET A 125 -11.82 1.75 -25.35
N TYR A 126 -10.54 1.44 -25.64
CA TYR A 126 -10.17 0.67 -26.83
C TYR A 126 -10.75 -0.74 -26.79
N LYS A 127 -10.75 -1.40 -25.64
CA LYS A 127 -11.37 -2.71 -25.47
C LYS A 127 -12.87 -2.68 -25.77
N GLN A 128 -13.60 -1.69 -25.27
CA GLN A 128 -15.03 -1.50 -25.58
C GLN A 128 -15.27 -1.23 -27.07
N MET A 129 -14.37 -0.48 -27.73
CA MET A 129 -14.43 -0.27 -29.17
C MET A 129 -14.19 -1.57 -29.96
N GLN A 130 -13.21 -2.38 -29.54
CA GLN A 130 -12.95 -3.70 -30.15
C GLN A 130 -14.16 -4.64 -30.01
N GLU A 131 -14.79 -4.68 -28.83
CA GLU A 131 -16.01 -5.45 -28.60
C GLU A 131 -17.17 -4.97 -29.50
N THR A 132 -17.34 -3.65 -29.63
CA THR A 132 -18.37 -3.04 -30.47
C THR A 132 -18.15 -3.35 -31.95
N PHE A 133 -16.90 -3.42 -32.40
CA PHE A 133 -16.54 -3.76 -33.78
C PHE A 133 -16.39 -5.26 -34.03
N HIS A 134 -16.64 -6.11 -33.03
CA HIS A 134 -16.42 -7.56 -33.10
C HIS A 134 -14.99 -7.93 -33.54
N MET A 135 -14.02 -7.09 -33.19
CA MET A 135 -12.60 -7.33 -33.42
C MET A 135 -12.05 -8.29 -32.36
N GLN A 136 -10.92 -8.93 -32.67
CA GLN A 136 -10.20 -9.70 -31.66
C GLN A 136 -9.77 -8.77 -30.53
N ALA A 137 -10.15 -9.11 -29.29
CA ALA A 137 -9.77 -8.34 -28.11
C ALA A 137 -8.24 -8.33 -27.97
N TYR A 138 -7.67 -7.13 -27.82
CA TYR A 138 -6.24 -6.98 -27.56
C TYR A 138 -5.97 -7.18 -26.07
N GLU A 139 -4.97 -8.01 -25.75
CA GLU A 139 -4.54 -8.19 -24.38
C GLU A 139 -3.51 -7.13 -24.00
N PHE A 140 -3.89 -6.18 -23.14
CA PHE A 140 -3.01 -5.13 -22.62
C PHE A 140 -2.05 -5.65 -21.53
N THR A 141 -1.28 -6.71 -21.84
CA THR A 141 -0.31 -7.32 -20.91
C THR A 141 0.79 -6.33 -20.53
N GLN A 142 1.26 -5.53 -21.49
CA GLN A 142 2.28 -4.51 -21.27
C GLN A 142 1.83 -3.43 -20.29
N LEU A 143 0.54 -3.04 -20.31
CA LEU A 143 -0.02 -2.10 -19.35
C LEU A 143 0.05 -2.67 -17.93
N ARG A 144 -0.39 -3.92 -17.76
CA ARG A 144 -0.34 -4.62 -16.47
C ARG A 144 1.09 -4.75 -15.95
N ASP A 145 2.03 -5.11 -16.82
CA ASP A 145 3.43 -5.28 -16.44
C ASP A 145 4.07 -3.93 -16.06
N THR A 146 3.74 -2.86 -16.80
CA THR A 146 4.22 -1.50 -16.48
C THR A 146 3.65 -1.01 -15.15
N ILE A 147 2.36 -1.22 -14.88
CA ILE A 147 1.74 -0.91 -13.57
C ILE A 147 2.43 -1.67 -12.45
N THR A 148 2.68 -2.97 -12.64
CA THR A 148 3.35 -3.80 -11.64
C THR A 148 4.77 -3.28 -11.34
N GLN A 149 5.50 -2.83 -12.36
CA GLN A 149 6.85 -2.25 -12.18
C GLN A 149 6.83 -0.83 -11.60
N TYR A 150 5.79 -0.05 -11.88
CA TYR A 150 5.55 1.24 -11.26
C TYR A 150 5.26 1.11 -9.76
N GLU A 151 4.27 0.28 -9.38
CA GLU A 151 3.89 0.04 -7.97
C GLU A 151 5.08 -0.42 -7.14
N ALA A 152 5.84 -1.32 -7.73
CA ALA A 152 7.11 -1.81 -7.27
C ALA A 152 8.16 -0.73 -6.96
N LYS A 153 8.35 0.24 -7.86
CA LYS A 153 9.28 1.36 -7.67
C LYS A 153 8.73 2.35 -6.65
N ARG A 154 7.45 2.64 -6.70
CA ARG A 154 6.76 3.47 -5.71
C ARG A 154 6.90 2.91 -4.30
N GLU A 155 6.62 1.63 -4.09
CA GLU A 155 6.76 0.96 -2.78
C GLU A 155 8.20 1.09 -2.24
N LEU A 156 9.21 0.93 -3.09
CA LEU A 156 10.61 1.09 -2.70
C LEU A 156 10.90 2.51 -2.20
N TRP A 157 10.54 3.53 -2.99
CA TRP A 157 10.82 4.92 -2.65
C TRP A 157 10.00 5.41 -1.46
N GLU A 158 8.73 4.98 -1.33
CA GLU A 158 7.89 5.30 -0.16
C GLU A 158 8.48 4.72 1.12
N LYS A 159 8.96 3.47 1.09
CA LYS A 159 9.57 2.82 2.26
C LYS A 159 10.91 3.42 2.62
N LEU A 160 11.71 3.80 1.63
CA LEU A 160 12.97 4.49 1.86
C LEU A 160 12.74 5.86 2.51
N ASP A 161 11.79 6.65 2.01
CA ASP A 161 11.43 7.95 2.60
C ASP A 161 10.90 7.78 4.03
N ALA A 162 9.94 6.87 4.23
CA ALA A 162 9.37 6.60 5.55
C ALA A 162 10.44 6.15 6.57
N PHE A 163 11.41 5.32 6.14
CA PHE A 163 12.51 4.94 7.02
C PHE A 163 13.45 6.11 7.31
N ASN A 164 13.75 6.97 6.33
CA ASN A 164 14.57 8.16 6.54
C ASN A 164 13.91 9.14 7.52
N GLU A 165 12.61 9.36 7.39
CA GLU A 165 11.84 10.20 8.31
C GLU A 165 11.79 9.59 9.73
N ALA A 166 11.52 8.29 9.83
CA ALA A 166 11.52 7.58 11.12
C ALA A 166 12.90 7.65 11.78
N GLN A 167 13.98 7.39 11.03
CA GLN A 167 15.34 7.48 11.53
C GLN A 167 15.68 8.89 12.01
N PHE A 168 15.29 9.93 11.25
CA PHE A 168 15.49 11.32 11.65
C PHE A 168 14.72 11.64 12.95
N ALA A 169 13.47 11.21 13.06
CA ALA A 169 12.67 11.39 14.27
C ALA A 169 13.30 10.70 15.49
N TRP A 170 13.74 9.45 15.36
CA TRP A 170 14.41 8.73 16.45
C TRP A 170 15.74 9.36 16.85
N LYS A 171 16.50 9.88 15.88
CA LYS A 171 17.79 10.53 16.11
C LYS A 171 17.66 11.88 16.82
N THR A 172 16.59 12.62 16.56
CA THR A 172 16.40 14.01 17.02
C THR A 172 15.51 14.14 18.26
N ALA A 173 14.69 13.14 18.57
CA ALA A 173 13.88 13.11 19.78
C ALA A 173 14.74 13.13 21.06
N ASP A 174 14.17 13.65 22.16
CA ASP A 174 14.78 13.49 23.49
C ASP A 174 14.83 11.99 23.82
N PHE A 175 16.05 11.48 23.98
CA PHE A 175 16.32 10.06 24.13
C PHE A 175 15.63 9.49 25.37
N LYS A 176 15.47 10.27 26.46
CA LYS A 176 14.82 9.80 27.68
C LYS A 176 13.31 9.59 27.51
N MET A 177 12.70 10.20 26.50
CA MET A 177 11.28 10.09 26.18
C MET A 177 11.01 9.14 25.02
N LEU A 178 12.07 8.62 24.39
CA LEU A 178 11.95 7.74 23.24
C LEU A 178 11.52 6.34 23.68
N ASP A 179 10.48 5.80 23.05
CA ASP A 179 10.11 4.40 23.21
C ASP A 179 11.07 3.51 22.43
N VAL A 180 12.14 3.07 23.11
CA VAL A 180 13.19 2.25 22.51
C VAL A 180 12.69 0.87 22.08
N GLU A 181 11.69 0.31 22.76
CA GLU A 181 11.11 -0.99 22.39
C GLU A 181 10.40 -0.89 21.03
N GLU A 182 9.61 0.17 20.83
CA GLU A 182 8.94 0.42 19.56
C GLU A 182 9.94 0.73 18.44
N VAL A 183 11.01 1.48 18.71
CA VAL A 183 12.11 1.70 17.74
C VAL A 183 12.72 0.37 17.30
N VAL A 184 13.10 -0.50 18.24
CA VAL A 184 13.70 -1.82 17.95
C VAL A 184 12.76 -2.65 17.07
N LYS A 185 11.47 -2.65 17.41
CA LYS A 185 10.44 -3.38 16.67
C LYS A 185 10.29 -2.84 15.24
N GLN A 186 10.23 -1.52 15.05
CA GLN A 186 10.13 -0.92 13.71
C GLN A 186 11.38 -1.21 12.86
N VAL A 187 12.58 -1.07 13.43
CA VAL A 187 13.83 -1.41 12.71
C VAL A 187 13.84 -2.86 12.25
N HIS A 188 13.36 -3.80 13.09
CA HIS A 188 13.25 -5.21 12.70
C HIS A 188 12.25 -5.44 11.56
N VAL A 189 11.13 -4.70 11.53
CA VAL A 189 10.16 -4.72 10.43
C VAL A 189 10.84 -4.25 9.14
N TYR A 190 11.44 -3.06 9.14
CA TYR A 190 12.16 -2.52 7.97
C TYR A 190 13.25 -3.47 7.50
N HIS A 191 14.02 -4.05 8.42
CA HIS A 191 15.06 -5.03 8.10
C HIS A 191 14.50 -6.26 7.37
N LYS A 192 13.39 -6.84 7.83
CA LYS A 192 12.76 -7.98 7.14
C LYS A 192 12.24 -7.60 5.76
N GLU A 193 11.63 -6.42 5.65
CA GLU A 193 11.04 -5.95 4.39
C GLU A 193 12.10 -5.67 3.34
N VAL A 194 13.17 -4.94 3.69
CA VAL A 194 14.25 -4.62 2.75
C VAL A 194 15.01 -5.88 2.33
N HIS A 195 15.14 -6.88 3.20
CA HIS A 195 15.70 -8.19 2.82
C HIS A 195 14.83 -8.94 1.82
N LYS A 196 13.51 -8.92 2.01
CA LYS A 196 12.56 -9.52 1.07
C LYS A 196 12.60 -8.79 -0.28
N MET A 197 12.71 -7.47 -0.27
CA MET A 197 12.80 -6.64 -1.47
C MET A 197 14.11 -6.88 -2.22
N SER A 198 15.25 -6.89 -1.52
CA SER A 198 16.58 -7.20 -2.06
C SER A 198 16.66 -8.57 -2.73
N LYS A 199 15.99 -9.59 -2.17
CA LYS A 199 15.90 -10.92 -2.81
C LYS A 199 15.11 -10.92 -4.12
N ARG A 200 14.06 -10.11 -4.22
CA ARG A 200 13.21 -10.00 -5.42
C ARG A 200 13.83 -9.11 -6.50
N ARG A 201 14.61 -8.10 -6.09
CA ARG A 201 15.16 -7.02 -6.93
C ARG A 201 16.69 -6.95 -6.79
N GLY A 202 17.35 -8.10 -6.91
CA GLY A 202 18.82 -8.13 -6.88
C GLY A 202 19.41 -7.26 -7.99
N GLY A 203 20.33 -6.37 -7.66
CA GLY A 203 21.02 -5.50 -8.61
C GLY A 203 20.48 -4.05 -8.72
N ASP A 204 19.39 -3.71 -8.03
CA ASP A 204 18.92 -2.32 -7.93
C ASP A 204 19.73 -1.55 -6.88
N ALA A 205 20.40 -0.47 -7.31
CA ALA A 205 21.26 0.35 -6.46
C ALA A 205 20.51 1.04 -5.32
N VAL A 206 19.25 1.43 -5.54
CA VAL A 206 18.41 2.07 -4.51
C VAL A 206 18.03 1.05 -3.43
N VAL A 207 17.73 -0.19 -3.83
CA VAL A 207 17.45 -1.29 -2.89
C VAL A 207 18.70 -1.64 -2.09
N ALA A 208 19.88 -1.61 -2.71
CA ALA A 208 21.15 -1.84 -2.04
C ALA A 208 21.43 -0.76 -0.99
N LEU A 209 21.29 0.53 -1.36
CA LEU A 209 21.41 1.66 -0.43
C LEU A 209 20.41 1.52 0.72
N PHE A 210 19.13 1.30 0.42
CA PHE A 210 18.12 1.17 1.47
C PHE A 210 18.46 0.05 2.45
N LYS A 211 18.96 -1.08 1.94
CA LYS A 211 19.40 -2.20 2.77
C LYS A 211 20.58 -1.83 3.66
N GLU A 212 21.58 -1.14 3.11
CA GLU A 212 22.76 -0.67 3.84
C GLU A 212 22.35 0.27 4.98
N THR A 213 21.55 1.29 4.70
CA THR A 213 21.08 2.25 5.72
C THR A 213 20.32 1.56 6.86
N VAL A 214 19.48 0.57 6.54
CA VAL A 214 18.74 -0.19 7.56
C VAL A 214 19.67 -1.08 8.38
N GLU A 215 20.67 -1.72 7.77
CA GLU A 215 21.64 -2.56 8.48
C GLU A 215 22.57 -1.73 9.37
N ASP A 216 23.00 -0.55 8.92
CA ASP A 216 23.80 0.37 9.70
C ASP A 216 23.05 0.82 10.96
N PHE A 217 21.78 1.21 10.82
CA PHE A 217 20.96 1.56 11.98
C PHE A 217 20.70 0.35 12.89
N LYS A 218 20.48 -0.83 12.31
CA LYS A 218 20.30 -2.08 13.06
C LYS A 218 21.55 -2.48 13.84
N ALA A 219 22.75 -2.21 13.35
CA ALA A 219 23.98 -2.44 14.09
C ALA A 219 24.07 -1.59 15.37
N ALA A 220 23.43 -0.41 15.39
CA ALA A 220 23.34 0.44 16.57
C ALA A 220 22.28 -0.02 17.59
N VAL A 221 21.28 -0.83 17.17
CA VAL A 221 20.13 -1.21 18.01
C VAL A 221 20.52 -1.82 19.36
N PRO A 222 21.49 -2.74 19.51
CA PRO A 222 21.85 -3.28 20.82
C PRO A 222 22.26 -2.18 21.81
N VAL A 223 23.08 -1.23 21.36
CA VAL A 223 23.52 -0.09 22.19
C VAL A 223 22.37 0.84 22.52
N ILE A 224 21.48 1.09 21.55
CA ILE A 224 20.26 1.89 21.77
C ILE A 224 19.37 1.22 22.84
N THR A 225 19.19 -0.09 22.78
CA THR A 225 18.44 -0.87 23.77
C THR A 225 19.06 -0.76 25.16
N ASP A 226 20.38 -0.91 25.27
CA ASP A 226 21.07 -0.82 26.55
C ASP A 226 20.96 0.59 27.16
N LEU A 227 21.11 1.63 26.35
CA LEU A 227 20.91 3.03 26.74
C LEU A 227 19.44 3.33 27.09
N GLY A 228 18.50 2.68 26.42
CA GLY A 228 17.06 2.81 26.61
C GLY A 228 16.51 2.12 27.86
N ASN A 229 17.37 1.51 28.68
CA ASN A 229 16.95 0.85 29.90
C ASN A 229 16.32 1.83 30.89
N THR A 230 15.04 1.63 31.19
CA THR A 230 14.23 2.47 32.09
C THR A 230 14.72 2.46 33.53
N SER A 231 15.56 1.51 33.92
CA SER A 231 16.22 1.45 35.24
C SER A 231 17.40 2.43 35.35
N MET A 232 17.84 3.04 34.24
CA MET A 232 18.93 4.02 34.27
C MET A 232 18.53 5.30 34.99
N GLN A 233 19.41 5.76 35.89
CA GLN A 233 19.25 6.97 36.68
C GLN A 233 20.46 7.87 36.45
N ASP A 234 20.44 9.10 36.97
CA ASP A 234 21.50 10.09 36.74
C ASP A 234 22.91 9.60 37.12
N ARG A 235 23.03 8.69 38.10
CA ARG A 235 24.31 8.04 38.45
C ARG A 235 24.85 7.12 37.35
N HIS A 236 23.96 6.42 36.64
CA HIS A 236 24.29 5.54 35.52
C HIS A 236 24.66 6.37 34.29
N TRP A 237 23.87 7.41 34.02
CA TRP A 237 24.15 8.36 32.95
C TRP A 237 25.48 9.08 33.13
N ARG A 238 25.83 9.47 34.37
CA ARG A 238 27.16 10.03 34.65
C ARG A 238 28.28 9.08 34.26
N LYS A 239 28.21 7.79 34.63
CA LYS A 239 29.20 6.78 34.22
C LYS A 239 29.32 6.67 32.70
N VAL A 240 28.20 6.64 31.99
CA VAL A 240 28.18 6.58 30.51
C VAL A 240 28.86 7.82 29.92
N PHE A 241 28.45 9.02 30.32
CA PHE A 241 29.01 10.27 29.78
C PHE A 241 30.48 10.48 30.15
N ASP A 242 30.89 10.07 31.36
CA ASP A 242 32.30 10.07 31.77
C ASP A 242 33.13 9.18 30.83
N ARG A 243 32.59 8.01 30.45
CA ARG A 243 33.25 7.11 29.48
C ARG A 243 33.31 7.70 28.06
N LEU A 244 32.30 8.47 27.68
CA LEU A 244 32.23 9.19 26.41
C LEU A 244 33.06 10.50 26.41
N GLU A 245 33.74 10.82 27.51
CA GLU A 245 34.53 12.04 27.67
C GLU A 245 33.68 13.32 27.49
N GLN A 246 32.41 13.28 27.90
CA GLN A 246 31.46 14.39 27.81
C GLN A 246 30.90 14.78 29.18
N PRO A 247 30.59 16.06 29.43
CA PRO A 247 29.96 16.48 30.67
C PRO A 247 28.50 16.01 30.73
N PHE A 248 28.07 15.50 31.89
CA PHE A 248 26.67 15.18 32.17
C PHE A 248 26.12 16.02 33.32
N PHE A 249 24.96 16.64 33.08
CA PHE A 249 24.23 17.40 34.09
C PHE A 249 22.91 16.68 34.40
N PRO A 250 22.60 16.39 35.68
CA PRO A 250 21.29 15.87 36.08
C PRO A 250 20.15 16.70 35.47
N GLY A 251 19.18 16.03 34.86
CA GLY A 251 18.06 16.70 34.18
C GLY A 251 18.36 17.24 32.77
N SER A 252 19.58 17.12 32.23
CA SER A 252 19.83 17.47 30.83
C SER A 252 19.11 16.52 29.87
N SER A 253 18.52 17.07 28.82
CA SER A 253 18.04 16.34 27.64
C SER A 253 19.18 16.09 26.67
N PHE A 254 19.17 14.94 26.00
CA PHE A 254 20.12 14.59 24.94
C PHE A 254 19.39 13.71 23.93
N THR A 255 19.90 13.66 22.70
CA THR A 255 19.27 12.90 21.61
C THR A 255 20.09 11.67 21.26
N LEU A 256 19.49 10.71 20.58
CA LEU A 256 20.23 9.55 20.06
C LEU A 256 21.38 10.00 19.16
N GLU A 257 21.17 11.02 18.32
CA GLU A 257 22.22 11.58 17.47
C GLU A 257 23.43 12.08 18.27
N THR A 258 23.20 12.79 19.38
CA THR A 258 24.29 13.26 20.23
C THR A 258 25.09 12.09 20.83
N LEU A 259 24.42 11.07 21.35
CA LEU A 259 25.08 9.88 21.93
C LEU A 259 25.90 9.12 20.88
N LEU A 260 25.36 8.96 19.67
CA LEU A 260 26.08 8.34 18.56
C LEU A 260 27.30 9.17 18.14
N SER A 261 27.17 10.50 18.11
CA SER A 261 28.28 11.42 17.77
C SER A 261 29.42 11.37 18.79
N TYR A 262 29.10 11.13 20.07
CA TYR A 262 30.09 10.92 21.14
C TYR A 262 30.74 9.53 21.09
N GLY A 263 30.37 8.70 20.12
CA GLY A 263 30.99 7.39 19.92
C GLY A 263 30.41 6.30 20.81
N ALA A 264 29.15 6.41 21.27
CA ALA A 264 28.49 5.39 22.09
C ALA A 264 28.64 3.96 21.53
N LEU A 265 28.59 3.80 20.20
CA LEU A 265 28.78 2.48 19.55
C LEU A 265 30.15 1.85 19.83
N ARG A 266 31.20 2.64 20.01
CA ARG A 266 32.56 2.16 20.32
C ARG A 266 32.69 1.66 21.76
N HIS A 267 31.75 2.04 22.62
CA HIS A 267 31.72 1.70 24.04
C HIS A 267 30.55 0.77 24.38
N ALA A 268 30.06 0.00 23.40
CA ALA A 268 28.91 -0.90 23.54
C ALA A 268 28.99 -1.82 24.76
N GLU A 269 30.13 -2.48 24.98
CA GLU A 269 30.32 -3.40 26.11
C GLU A 269 30.21 -2.68 27.47
N TYR A 270 30.78 -1.49 27.58
CA TYR A 270 30.71 -0.70 28.82
C TYR A 270 29.30 -0.19 29.09
N ILE A 271 28.61 0.26 28.04
CA ILE A 271 27.21 0.70 28.14
C ILE A 271 26.32 -0.47 28.57
N ASN A 272 26.54 -1.66 28.00
CA ASN A 272 25.84 -2.88 28.39
C ASN A 272 26.06 -3.21 29.87
N GLU A 273 27.31 -3.14 30.35
CA GLU A 273 27.63 -3.35 31.77
C GLU A 273 26.90 -2.36 32.68
N VAL A 274 26.96 -1.06 32.37
CA VAL A 274 26.28 -0.01 33.15
C VAL A 274 24.76 -0.19 33.12
N SER A 275 24.20 -0.59 31.98
CA SER A 275 22.78 -0.91 31.86
C SER A 275 22.40 -2.13 32.71
N GLY A 276 23.21 -3.19 32.69
CA GLY A 276 23.03 -4.36 33.55
C GLY A 276 23.10 -4.02 35.03
N MET A 277 24.05 -3.16 35.44
CA MET A 277 24.12 -2.64 36.81
C MET A 277 22.84 -1.91 37.19
N ALA A 278 22.32 -1.05 36.31
CA ALA A 278 21.10 -0.29 36.57
C ALA A 278 19.89 -1.21 36.82
N SER A 279 19.71 -2.23 35.99
CA SER A 279 18.65 -3.24 36.18
C SER A 279 18.82 -4.02 37.48
N GLY A 280 20.06 -4.40 37.82
CA GLY A 280 20.36 -5.10 39.07
C GLY A 280 20.07 -4.25 40.31
N GLU A 281 20.50 -2.99 40.29
CA GLU A 281 20.22 -2.02 41.36
C GLU A 281 18.72 -1.78 41.53
N TYR A 282 17.97 -1.59 40.43
CA TYR A 282 16.52 -1.44 40.48
C TYR A 282 15.83 -2.68 41.07
N GLY A 283 16.29 -3.89 40.74
CA GLY A 283 15.78 -5.12 41.34
C GLY A 283 16.03 -5.20 42.86
N LEU A 284 17.22 -4.77 43.31
CA LEU A 284 17.56 -4.71 44.73
C LEU A 284 16.75 -3.63 45.46
N GLU A 285 16.57 -2.46 44.86
CA GLU A 285 15.76 -1.36 45.40
C GLU A 285 14.30 -1.83 45.61
N GLN A 286 13.70 -2.51 44.62
CA GLN A 286 12.36 -3.08 44.76
C GLN A 286 12.26 -4.13 45.87
N LEU A 287 13.29 -4.97 46.04
CA LEU A 287 13.32 -5.96 47.12
C LEU A 287 13.39 -5.28 48.50
N LEU A 288 14.24 -4.27 48.64
CA LEU A 288 14.37 -3.49 49.87
C LEU A 288 13.07 -2.75 50.21
N ASP A 289 12.41 -2.17 49.20
CA ASP A 289 11.11 -1.53 49.37
C ASP A 289 10.03 -2.52 49.82
N LYS A 290 10.05 -3.76 49.28
CA LYS A 290 9.14 -4.81 49.74
C LYS A 290 9.39 -5.16 51.21
N ILE A 291 10.64 -5.33 51.62
CA ILE A 291 11.01 -5.60 53.02
C ILE A 291 10.53 -4.46 53.92
N ARG A 292 10.77 -3.21 53.50
CA ARG A 292 10.35 -2.02 54.24
C ARG A 292 8.84 -1.95 54.43
N ARG A 293 8.06 -2.27 53.39
CA ARG A 293 6.59 -2.35 53.47
C ARG A 293 6.13 -3.49 54.36
N SER A 294 6.73 -4.67 54.23
CA SER A 294 6.41 -5.80 55.12
C SER A 294 6.68 -5.47 56.60
N TRP A 295 7.76 -4.73 56.90
CA TRP A 295 8.04 -4.28 58.26
C TRP A 295 7.14 -3.12 58.72
N SER A 296 6.70 -2.23 57.83
CA SER A 296 5.75 -1.17 58.21
C SER A 296 4.38 -1.71 58.57
N ASP A 297 3.98 -2.79 57.90
CA ASP A 297 2.66 -3.40 58.07
C ASP A 297 2.65 -4.48 59.16
N MET A 298 3.84 -4.79 59.73
CA MET A 298 3.98 -5.79 60.78
C MET A 298 3.43 -5.26 62.10
N SER A 299 2.29 -5.80 62.53
CA SER A 299 1.73 -5.58 63.86
C SER A 299 1.90 -6.83 64.73
N PHE A 300 2.51 -6.68 65.89
CA PHE A 300 2.57 -7.78 66.86
C PHE A 300 1.21 -7.95 67.52
N VAL A 301 0.65 -9.17 67.47
CA VAL A 301 -0.54 -9.51 68.23
C VAL A 301 -0.14 -9.60 69.70
N THR A 302 -0.86 -8.89 70.57
CA THR A 302 -0.64 -8.95 72.02
C THR A 302 -1.87 -9.50 72.72
N ILE A 303 -1.67 -10.45 73.64
CA ILE A 303 -2.71 -11.05 74.49
C ILE A 303 -2.54 -10.50 75.91
N ASN A 304 -3.64 -10.15 76.58
CA ASN A 304 -3.59 -9.65 77.96
C ASN A 304 -3.26 -10.79 78.95
N ASN A 305 -2.38 -10.51 79.92
CA ASN A 305 -1.96 -11.50 80.92
C ASN A 305 -3.08 -11.74 81.94
N ARG A 306 -3.43 -13.03 82.15
CA ARG A 306 -4.52 -13.45 83.04
C ARG A 306 -4.28 -13.13 84.52
N GLU A 307 -3.02 -12.98 84.94
CA GLU A 307 -2.65 -12.75 86.34
C GLU A 307 -2.40 -11.26 86.66
N GLN A 308 -2.11 -10.43 85.66
CA GLN A 308 -1.81 -9.00 85.82
C GLN A 308 -2.45 -8.20 84.68
N ALA A 309 -3.49 -7.42 85.00
CA ALA A 309 -4.32 -6.73 84.00
C ALA A 309 -3.54 -5.69 83.15
N ASP A 310 -2.45 -5.13 83.68
CA ASP A 310 -1.64 -4.10 83.02
C ASP A 310 -0.45 -4.69 82.22
N VAL A 311 -0.36 -6.02 82.11
CA VAL A 311 0.73 -6.70 81.38
C VAL A 311 0.18 -7.37 80.12
N TRP A 312 0.83 -7.08 78.99
CA TRP A 312 0.53 -7.68 77.70
C TRP A 312 1.66 -8.63 77.29
N ILE A 313 1.31 -9.85 76.91
CA ILE A 313 2.23 -10.85 76.37
C ILE A 313 2.11 -10.90 74.85
N LEU A 314 3.21 -11.15 74.15
CA LEU A 314 3.18 -11.37 72.71
C LEU A 314 2.39 -12.66 72.41
N GLY A 315 1.42 -12.57 71.51
CA GLY A 315 0.69 -13.71 70.96
C GLY A 315 1.60 -14.57 70.08
N GLY A 316 1.16 -15.80 69.79
CA GLY A 316 1.91 -16.72 68.91
C GLY A 316 2.17 -16.10 67.54
N VAL A 317 3.32 -16.42 66.94
CA VAL A 317 3.78 -15.90 65.64
C VAL A 317 3.11 -16.65 64.48
N GLU A 318 1.86 -17.09 64.63
CA GLU A 318 1.12 -17.75 63.55
C GLU A 318 0.41 -16.69 62.69
N ASP A 319 1.23 -16.00 61.90
CA ASP A 319 1.11 -15.77 60.44
C ASP A 319 2.40 -15.09 59.93
#